data_AF-A0A7Z9MMK8-F1
#
_entry.id   AF-A0A7Z9MMK8-F1
#
_cell.length_a   1.000
_cell.length_b   1.000
_cell.length_c   1.000
_cell.angle_alpha   90.00
_cell.angle_beta   90.00
_cell.angle_gamma   90.00
#
_symmetry.space_group_name_H-M   'P 1'
#
loop_
_entity.id
_entity.type
_entity.pdbx_description
1 polymer ?
#
loop_
_entity_poly.entity_id
_entity_poly.type
_entity_poly.pdbx_seq_one_letter_code
_entity_poly.pdbx_strand_id
1 'polypeptide(L)' 'MLPRPRDFTLALYQVRTTATGGLPTDADMLKVINEGMPGTAMPGWEDVLTEGDRLALVDYLKTFSRFFQD' A
#
# COMPACT_ATOMS: atom_id res chain seq x y z
N MET A 1 -0.83 -15.70 15.84
CA MET A 1 0.38 -14.90 15.54
C MET A 1 -0.02 -13.88 14.47
N LEU A 2 0.29 -12.59 14.65
CA LEU A 2 0.02 -11.59 13.63
C LEU A 2 1.02 -11.74 12.46
N PRO A 3 0.62 -11.49 11.21
CA PRO A 3 1.54 -11.51 10.08
C PRO A 3 2.58 -10.38 10.18
N ARG A 4 3.74 -10.59 9.57
CA ARG A 4 4.79 -9.56 9.50
C ARG A 4 4.36 -8.40 8.60
N PRO A 5 4.90 -7.18 8.83
CA PRO A 5 4.70 -6.05 7.92
C PRO A 5 5.10 -6.38 6.48
N ARG A 6 4.48 -5.68 5.53
CA ARG A 6 4.74 -5.87 4.10
C ARG A 6 6.14 -5.36 3.74
N ASP A 7 6.89 -6.19 3.04
CA ASP A 7 8.10 -5.76 2.35
C ASP A 7 7.72 -5.17 0.97
N PHE A 8 7.83 -3.86 0.85
CA PHE A 8 7.45 -3.13 -0.36
C PHE A 8 8.57 -3.08 -1.41
N THR A 9 9.82 -3.44 -1.09
CA THR A 9 10.91 -3.40 -2.09
C THR A 9 10.72 -4.44 -3.20
N LEU A 10 9.94 -5.49 -2.91
CA LEU A 10 9.57 -6.55 -3.85
C LEU A 10 8.48 -6.13 -4.85
N ALA A 11 7.80 -5.00 -4.64
CA ALA A 11 6.61 -4.58 -5.39
C ALA A 11 5.47 -5.63 -5.44
N LEU A 12 5.41 -6.53 -4.46
CA LEU A 12 4.39 -7.57 -4.36
C LEU A 12 3.30 -7.16 -3.36
N TYR A 13 2.13 -6.82 -3.88
CA TYR A 13 0.99 -6.37 -3.09
C TYR A 13 -0.12 -7.42 -3.05
N GLN A 14 -0.68 -7.62 -1.85
CA GLN A 14 -1.71 -8.63 -1.59
C GLN A 14 -3.11 -8.18 -2.01
N VAL A 15 -3.41 -6.89 -1.80
CA VAL A 15 -4.68 -6.26 -2.19
C VAL A 15 -4.41 -5.45 -3.44
N ARG A 16 -5.02 -5.87 -4.55
CA ARG A 16 -4.92 -5.20 -5.86
C ARG A 16 -6.12 -5.56 -6.73
N THR A 17 -6.47 -4.65 -7.63
CA THR A 17 -7.51 -4.87 -8.64
C THR A 17 -6.94 -5.24 -10.01
N THR A 18 -5.61 -5.20 -10.15
CA THR A 18 -4.90 -5.59 -11.38
C THR A 18 -4.78 -7.11 -11.56
N ALA A 19 -4.46 -7.54 -12.78
CA ALA A 19 -4.22 -8.95 -13.09
C ALA A 19 -3.08 -9.55 -12.23
N THR A 20 -3.08 -10.88 -12.09
CA THR A 20 -2.04 -11.61 -11.37
C THR A 20 -0.65 -11.27 -11.91
N GLY A 21 0.23 -10.80 -11.02
CA GLY A 21 1.58 -10.37 -11.36
C GLY A 21 1.70 -8.87 -11.68
N GLY A 22 0.59 -8.16 -11.90
CA GLY A 22 0.57 -6.71 -12.12
C GLY A 22 0.82 -5.91 -10.84
N LEU A 23 1.34 -4.69 -11.00
CA LEU A 23 1.51 -3.74 -9.89
C LEU A 23 0.14 -3.26 -9.40
N PRO A 24 0.00 -2.93 -8.10
CA PRO A 24 -1.22 -2.29 -7.62
C PRO A 24 -1.41 -0.93 -8.30
N THR A 25 -2.66 -0.49 -8.38
CA THR A 25 -2.96 0.91 -8.70
C THR A 25 -2.74 1.80 -7.47
N ASP A 26 -2.60 3.11 -7.67
CA ASP A 26 -2.52 4.07 -6.57
C ASP A 26 -3.78 4.01 -5.68
N ALA A 27 -4.94 3.74 -6.29
CA ALA A 27 -6.20 3.54 -5.56
C ALA A 27 -6.19 2.27 -4.70
N ASP A 28 -5.58 1.18 -5.16
CA ASP A 28 -5.41 -0.04 -4.35
C ASP A 28 -4.55 0.26 -3.12
N MET A 29 -3.43 0.97 -3.30
CA MET A 29 -2.53 1.34 -2.20
C MET A 29 -3.21 2.29 -1.21
N LEU A 30 -3.87 3.33 -1.72
CA LEU A 30 -4.58 4.32 -0.90
C LEU A 30 -5.69 3.67 -0.08
N LYS A 31 -6.46 2.74 -0.66
CA LYS A 31 -7.51 2.03 0.06
C LYS A 31 -6.99 1.31 1.29
N VAL A 32 -5.87 0.60 1.16
CA VAL A 32 -5.27 -0.14 2.29
C VAL A 32 -4.68 0.82 3.32
N ILE A 33 -4.12 1.97 2.92
CA ILE A 33 -3.69 3.02 3.85
C ILE A 33 -4.89 3.58 4.63
N ASN A 34 -6.03 3.80 3.96
CA ASN A 34 -7.23 4.36 4.58
C ASN A 34 -7.87 3.40 5.58
N GLU A 35 -8.14 2.17 5.14
CA GLU A 35 -8.95 1.19 5.86
C GLU A 35 -8.10 0.28 6.78
N GLY A 36 -6.79 0.21 6.55
CA GLY A 36 -5.90 -0.74 7.19
C GLY A 36 -6.08 -2.17 6.65
N MET A 37 -5.63 -3.15 7.42
CA MET A 37 -5.74 -4.56 7.04
C MET A 37 -6.19 -5.42 8.23
N PRO A 38 -7.48 -5.81 8.29
CA PRO A 38 -8.02 -6.65 9.35
C PRO A 38 -7.26 -7.97 9.51
N GLY A 39 -7.05 -8.39 10.76
CA GLY A 39 -6.24 -9.58 11.09
C GLY A 39 -4.73 -9.33 11.08
N THR A 40 -4.29 -8.08 10.92
CA THR A 40 -2.88 -7.67 11.01
C THR A 40 -2.69 -6.55 12.03
N ALA A 41 -1.44 -6.11 12.22
CA ALA A 41 -1.13 -4.94 13.04
C ALA A 41 -1.29 -3.60 12.29
N MET A 42 -1.76 -3.60 11.03
CA MET A 42 -1.92 -2.40 10.22
C MET A 42 -3.29 -1.75 10.46
N PRO A 43 -3.37 -0.63 11.20
CA PRO A 43 -4.61 0.13 11.33
C PRO A 43 -4.91 0.92 10.06
N GLY A 44 -6.13 1.45 9.97
CA GLY A 44 -6.47 2.50 9.02
C GLY A 44 -5.92 3.86 9.47
N TRP A 45 -5.54 4.69 8.51
CA TRP A 45 -4.92 6.00 8.75
C TRP A 45 -5.78 7.18 8.30
N GLU A 46 -6.98 6.93 7.78
CA GLU A 46 -7.88 7.98 7.27
C GLU A 46 -8.25 9.05 8.31
N ASP A 47 -8.45 8.65 9.56
CA ASP A 47 -8.81 9.57 10.64
C ASP A 47 -7.61 10.29 11.27
N VAL A 48 -6.38 9.93 10.88
CA VAL A 48 -5.13 10.41 11.50
C VAL A 48 -4.31 11.27 10.54
N LEU A 49 -4.28 10.91 9.27
CA LEU A 49 -3.50 11.57 8.23
C LEU A 49 -4.41 12.32 7.25
N THR A 50 -3.95 13.47 6.76
CA THR A 50 -4.68 14.19 5.72
C THR A 50 -4.71 13.37 4.42
N GLU A 51 -5.65 13.68 3.51
CA GLU A 51 -5.63 13.07 2.18
C GLU A 51 -4.31 13.32 1.44
N GLY A 52 -3.77 14.54 1.53
CA GLY A 52 -2.49 14.90 0.94
C GLY A 52 -1.32 14.04 1.47
N ASP A 53 -1.26 13.80 2.78
CA ASP A 53 -0.22 12.94 3.38
C ASP A 53 -0.36 11.49 2.90
N ARG A 54 -1.60 10.98 2.81
CA ARG A 54 -1.86 9.61 2.35
C ARG A 54 -1.48 9.43 0.88
N LEU A 55 -1.77 10.41 0.03
CA LEU A 55 -1.34 10.41 -1.37
C LEU A 55 0.19 10.48 -1.48
N ALA A 56 0.85 11.34 -0.69
CA ALA A 56 2.31 11.41 -0.65
C ALA A 56 2.95 10.10 -0.16
N LEU A 57 2.30 9.38 0.78
CA LEU A 57 2.74 8.04 1.19
C LEU A 57 2.64 7.02 0.05
N VAL A 58 1.59 7.06 -0.77
CA VAL A 58 1.48 6.20 -1.96
C VAL A 58 2.68 6.42 -2.89
N ASP A 59 2.98 7.68 -3.21
CA ASP A 59 4.12 8.03 -4.05
C ASP A 59 5.44 7.59 -3.42
N TYR A 60 5.61 7.82 -2.12
CA TYR A 60 6.82 7.42 -1.40
C TYR A 60 7.01 5.90 -1.40
N LEU A 61 5.96 5.11 -1.19
CA LEU A 61 6.03 3.64 -1.23
C LEU A 61 6.46 3.12 -2.60
N LYS A 62 6.04 3.77 -3.69
CA LYS A 62 6.45 3.41 -5.06
C LYS A 62 7.96 3.57 -5.26
N THR A 63 8.62 4.48 -4.53
CA THR A 63 10.09 4.66 -4.59
C THR A 63 10.88 3.46 -4.07
N PHE A 64 10.27 2.56 -3.30
CA PHE A 64 10.98 1.42 -2.71
C PHE A 64 11.30 0.31 -3.72
N SER A 65 10.71 0.35 -4.92
CA SER A 65 10.98 -0.65 -5.95
C SER A 65 11.09 -0.05 -7.33
N ARG A 66 12.13 -0.46 -8.07
CA ARG A 66 12.34 -0.06 -9.47
C ARG A 66 11.22 -0.49 -10.41
N PHE A 67 10.36 -1.43 -10.01
CA PHE A 67 9.25 -1.87 -10.85
C PHE A 67 8.20 -0.79 -11.07
N PHE A 68 8.13 0.23 -10.21
CA PHE A 68 7.28 1.40 -10.40
C PHE A 68 7.92 2.52 -11.24
N GLN A 69 9.16 2.33 -11.70
CA GLN A 69 9.82 3.25 -12.62
C GLN A 69 9.57 2.76 -14.05
N ASP A 70 9.00 3.63 -14.89
CA ASP A 70 8.85 3.41 -16.34
C ASP A 70 10.20 3.49 -17.07
#